data_AF-A0A350SYG6-F1
#
_entry.id   AF-A0A350SYG6-F1
#
_cell.length_a   1.000
_cell.length_b   1.000
_cell.length_c   1.000
_cell.angle_alpha   90.00
_cell.angle_beta   90.00
_cell.angle_gamma   90.00
#
_symmetry.space_group_name_H-M   'P 1'
#
loop_
_entity.id
_entity.type
_entity.pdbx_description
1 polymer ?
#
loop_
_entity_poly.entity_id
_entity_poly.type
_entity_poly.pdbx_seq_one_letter_code
_entity_poly.pdbx_strand_id
1 'polypeptide(L)'
;MDLQEAFERHEDEYLNFKMVEKPMHNRPDLCAFLLLDKLLPNKGRDMVCAAEHDEFFLDADCEKLAAVATEEDILTLIRCGVRYDSDTDSLAMFA
;
A
#
# COMPACT_ATOMS: atom_id res chain seq x y z
N MET A 1 -3.93 -14.03 0.54
CA MET A 1 -4.86 -13.65 -0.56
C MET A 1 -4.07 -13.48 -1.84
N ASP A 2 -4.72 -13.48 -3.00
CA ASP A 2 -4.08 -12.99 -4.22
C ASP A 2 -4.08 -11.46 -4.18
N LEU A 3 -2.90 -10.83 -4.10
CA LEU A 3 -2.81 -9.38 -3.99
C LEU A 3 -3.19 -8.69 -5.30
N GLN A 4 -2.75 -9.22 -6.44
CA GLN A 4 -3.10 -8.64 -7.73
C GLN A 4 -4.62 -8.59 -7.89
N GLU A 5 -5.30 -9.71 -7.64
CA GLU A 5 -6.76 -9.78 -7.73
C GLU A 5 -7.44 -8.82 -6.72
N ALA A 6 -6.91 -8.72 -5.50
CA ALA A 6 -7.46 -7.81 -4.48
C ALA A 6 -7.32 -6.33 -4.87
N PHE A 7 -6.17 -5.93 -5.44
CA PHE A 7 -5.96 -4.57 -5.91
C PHE A 7 -6.81 -4.25 -7.14
N GLU A 8 -6.89 -5.16 -8.12
CA GLU A 8 -7.72 -5.00 -9.32
C GLU A 8 -9.22 -4.89 -8.97
N ARG A 9 -9.69 -5.66 -7.99
CA ARG A 9 -11.10 -5.66 -7.57
C ARG A 9 -11.60 -4.32 -7.04
N HIS A 10 -10.72 -3.53 -6.43
CA HIS A 10 -11.04 -2.23 -5.80
C HIS A 10 -10.37 -1.05 -6.51
N GLU A 11 -10.02 -1.19 -7.78
CA GLU A 11 -9.37 -0.12 -8.56
C GLU A 11 -10.19 1.19 -8.56
N ASP A 12 -11.52 1.11 -8.45
CA ASP A 12 -12.44 2.24 -8.38
C ASP A 12 -12.30 3.08 -7.09
N GLU A 13 -11.61 2.54 -6.08
CA GLU A 13 -11.33 3.19 -4.79
C GLU A 13 -9.95 3.86 -4.74
N TYR A 14 -9.18 3.78 -5.83
CA TYR A 14 -7.84 4.36 -5.91
C TYR A 14 -7.86 5.88 -5.66
N LEU A 15 -6.94 6.36 -4.81
CA LEU A 15 -6.83 7.76 -4.39
C LEU A 15 -8.10 8.33 -3.72
N ASN A 16 -8.98 7.48 -3.16
CA ASN A 16 -10.21 7.88 -2.49
C ASN A 16 -10.06 8.00 -0.95
N PHE A 17 -9.00 8.66 -0.48
CA PHE A 17 -8.62 8.69 0.96
C PHE A 17 -9.72 9.20 1.91
N LYS A 18 -10.63 10.06 1.43
CA LYS A 18 -11.78 10.56 2.20
C LYS A 18 -12.72 9.47 2.71
N MET A 19 -12.67 8.27 2.13
CA MET A 19 -13.48 7.12 2.53
C MET A 19 -12.83 6.26 3.61
N VAL A 20 -11.59 6.58 4.03
CA VAL A 20 -10.95 5.93 5.18
C VAL A 20 -11.54 6.52 6.46
N GLU A 21 -12.39 5.76 7.17
CA GLU A 21 -13.14 6.28 8.33
C GLU A 21 -12.26 6.61 9.54
N LYS A 22 -11.21 5.81 9.79
CA LYS A 22 -10.33 5.93 10.95
C LYS A 22 -8.87 5.82 10.52
N PRO A 23 -8.36 6.81 9.74
CA PRO A 23 -7.02 6.73 9.22
C PRO A 23 -6.01 6.79 10.36
N MET A 24 -4.90 6.05 10.24
CA MET A 24 -3.81 6.11 11.22
C MET A 24 -3.13 7.49 11.26
N HIS A 25 -3.23 8.23 10.16
CA HIS A 25 -2.76 9.61 10.05
C HIS A 25 -3.59 10.38 9.00
N ASN A 26 -3.74 11.69 9.14
CA ASN A 26 -4.52 12.52 8.21
C ASN A 26 -3.87 12.77 6.83
N ARG A 27 -2.66 12.25 6.61
CA ARG A 27 -1.95 12.35 5.32
C ARG A 27 -1.93 10.96 4.69
N PRO A 28 -2.37 10.77 3.43
CA PRO A 28 -2.54 9.45 2.83
C PRO A 28 -1.24 8.63 2.82
N ASP A 29 -0.13 9.25 2.42
CA ASP A 29 1.22 8.67 2.43
C ASP A 29 1.63 8.13 3.81
N LEU A 30 1.51 8.96 4.85
CA LEU A 30 1.81 8.55 6.22
C LEU A 30 0.85 7.47 6.72
N CYS A 31 -0.42 7.51 6.31
CA CYS A 31 -1.38 6.47 6.66
C CYS A 31 -0.98 5.12 6.05
N ALA A 32 -0.59 5.10 4.77
CA ALA A 32 -0.09 3.90 4.10
C ALA A 32 1.17 3.37 4.79
N PHE A 33 2.13 4.23 5.10
CA PHE A 33 3.40 3.81 5.72
C PHE A 33 3.17 3.20 7.11
N LEU A 34 2.31 3.82 7.94
CA LEU A 34 1.99 3.30 9.26
C LEU A 34 1.23 1.98 9.19
N LEU A 35 0.33 1.82 8.21
CA LEU A 35 -0.39 0.58 8.01
C LEU A 35 0.55 -0.55 7.56
N LEU A 36 1.43 -0.28 6.60
CA LEU A 36 2.43 -1.25 6.15
C LEU A 36 3.40 -1.64 7.27
N ASP A 37 3.93 -0.68 8.04
CA ASP A 37 4.81 -0.97 9.17
C ASP A 37 4.10 -1.81 10.26
N LYS A 38 2.80 -1.58 10.48
CA LYS A 38 2.01 -2.40 11.40
C LYS A 38 1.83 -3.84 10.91
N LEU A 39 1.58 -4.04 9.61
CA LEU A 39 1.33 -5.36 9.01
C LEU A 39 2.63 -6.14 8.81
N LEU A 40 3.67 -5.45 8.36
CA LEU A 40 4.99 -5.98 8.06
C LEU A 40 6.07 -5.20 8.83
N PRO A 41 6.18 -5.38 10.16
CA PRO A 41 7.19 -4.68 10.94
C PRO A 41 8.58 -5.04 10.43
N ASN A 42 9.27 -4.07 9.84
CA ASN A 42 10.61 -4.24 9.32
C ASN A 42 11.62 -3.57 10.28
N LYS A 43 12.78 -4.21 10.47
CA LYS A 43 13.92 -3.62 11.18
C LYS A 43 14.84 -2.82 10.24
N GLY A 44 14.51 -2.78 8.95
CA GLY A 44 15.09 -1.91 7.94
C GLY A 44 14.89 -0.43 8.26
N ARG A 45 15.56 0.44 7.50
CA ARG A 45 15.64 1.87 7.83
C ARG A 45 14.55 2.70 7.15
N ASP A 46 14.24 2.41 5.89
CA ASP A 46 13.47 3.32 5.03
C ASP A 46 12.31 2.58 4.36
N MET A 47 11.11 3.19 4.37
CA MET A 47 9.90 2.64 3.71
C MET A 47 9.96 2.78 2.19
N VAL A 48 10.66 3.79 1.67
CA VAL A 48 10.82 4.03 0.23
C VAL A 48 12.10 3.36 -0.24
N CYS A 49 12.00 2.41 -1.17
CA CYS A 49 13.14 1.62 -1.67
C CYS A 49 13.65 2.06 -3.04
N ALA A 50 12.80 2.71 -3.85
CA ALA A 50 13.15 3.27 -5.14
C ALA A 50 12.20 4.44 -5.50
N ALA A 51 12.58 5.25 -6.50
CA ALA A 51 11.75 6.33 -7.01
C ALA A 51 11.96 6.52 -8.51
N GLU A 52 10.88 6.88 -9.21
CA GLU A 52 10.85 7.31 -10.60
C GLU A 52 10.22 8.71 -10.70
N HIS A 53 9.85 9.14 -11.91
CA HIS A 53 9.43 10.52 -12.19
C HIS A 53 8.28 11.00 -11.31
N ASP A 54 7.18 10.23 -11.25
CA ASP A 54 5.95 10.62 -10.54
C ASP A 54 5.50 9.53 -9.55
N GLU A 55 6.41 8.63 -9.19
CA GLU A 55 6.10 7.56 -8.24
C GLU A 55 7.31 7.10 -7.45
N PHE A 56 7.03 6.42 -6.35
CA PHE A 56 8.04 5.76 -5.54
C PHE A 56 7.56 4.37 -5.11
N PHE A 57 8.52 3.47 -4.89
CA PHE A 57 8.28 2.08 -4.57
C PHE A 57 8.52 1.83 -3.07
N LEU A 58 7.74 0.92 -2.50
CA LEU A 58 7.72 0.64 -1.07
C LEU A 58 8.50 -0.63 -0.75
N ASP A 59 9.28 -0.59 0.35
CA ASP A 59 9.96 -1.77 0.90
C ASP A 59 8.95 -2.68 1.63
N ALA A 60 8.13 -3.38 0.85
CA ALA A 60 7.12 -4.32 1.34
C ALA A 60 7.25 -5.67 0.63
N ASP A 61 7.31 -6.74 1.42
CA ASP A 61 7.32 -8.11 0.91
C ASP A 61 5.88 -8.53 0.58
N CYS A 62 5.54 -8.58 -0.71
CA CYS A 62 4.20 -8.88 -1.21
C CYS A 62 3.69 -10.27 -0.76
N GLU A 63 4.55 -11.28 -0.73
CA GLU A 63 4.16 -12.62 -0.24
C GLU A 63 3.77 -12.58 1.25
N LYS A 64 4.55 -11.87 2.08
CA LYS A 64 4.21 -11.71 3.50
C LYS A 64 2.98 -10.84 3.69
N LEU A 65 2.82 -9.77 2.90
CA LEU A 65 1.65 -8.91 2.96
C LEU A 65 0.39 -9.72 2.65
N ALA A 66 0.42 -10.51 1.58
CA ALA A 66 -0.65 -11.40 1.16
C ALA A 66 -1.10 -12.38 2.26
N ALA A 67 -0.17 -12.78 3.14
CA ALA A 67 -0.43 -13.72 4.22
C ALA A 67 -1.08 -13.07 5.46
N VAL A 68 -0.89 -11.77 5.68
CA VAL A 68 -1.32 -11.08 6.92
C VAL A 68 -2.37 -10.01 6.73
N ALA A 69 -2.43 -9.38 5.55
CA ALA A 69 -3.37 -8.31 5.26
C ALA A 69 -4.81 -8.85 5.19
N THR A 70 -5.75 -8.01 5.62
CA THR A 70 -7.18 -8.21 5.35
C THR A 70 -7.59 -7.43 4.10
N GLU A 71 -8.76 -7.74 3.56
CA GLU A 71 -9.33 -6.99 2.42
C GLU A 71 -9.47 -5.49 2.76
N GLU A 72 -9.83 -5.16 4.00
CA GLU A 72 -9.97 -3.78 4.46
C GLU A 72 -8.62 -3.05 4.55
N ASP A 73 -7.55 -3.77 4.89
CA ASP A 73 -6.20 -3.22 4.87
C ASP A 73 -5.78 -2.88 3.42
N ILE A 74 -6.01 -3.80 2.48
CA ILE A 74 -5.72 -3.57 1.05
C ILE A 74 -6.54 -2.39 0.51
N LEU A 75 -7.84 -2.35 0.80
CA LEU A 75 -8.70 -1.24 0.42
C LEU A 75 -8.22 0.10 1.01
N THR A 76 -7.72 0.08 2.25
CA THR A 76 -7.14 1.28 2.87
C THR A 76 -5.87 1.71 2.16
N LEU A 77 -4.97 0.79 1.81
CA LEU A 77 -3.75 1.09 1.05
C LEU A 77 -4.08 1.70 -0.32
N ILE A 78 -5.04 1.12 -1.05
CA ILE A 78 -5.51 1.63 -2.36
C ILE A 78 -6.06 3.06 -2.24
N ARG A 79 -6.91 3.31 -1.23
CA ARG A 79 -7.43 4.65 -0.96
C ARG A 79 -6.35 5.65 -0.57
N CYS A 80 -5.25 5.19 0.02
CA CYS A 80 -4.08 6.02 0.30
C CYS A 80 -3.23 6.31 -0.96
N GLY A 81 -3.49 5.64 -2.08
CA GLY A 81 -2.76 5.80 -3.34
C GLY A 81 -1.69 4.73 -3.56
N VAL A 82 -1.72 3.62 -2.83
CA VAL A 82 -0.84 2.47 -3.09
C VAL A 82 -1.41 1.67 -4.26
N ARG A 83 -0.53 1.27 -5.18
CA ARG A 83 -0.82 0.34 -6.28
C ARG A 83 0.08 -0.88 -6.21
N TYR A 84 -0.43 -2.00 -6.70
CA TYR A 84 0.36 -3.20 -6.94
C TYR A 84 0.87 -3.18 -8.38
N ASP A 85 2.17 -3.37 -8.55
CA ASP A 85 2.81 -3.56 -9.86
C ASP A 85 3.05 -5.05 -10.09
N SER A 86 2.27 -5.64 -11.01
CA SER A 86 2.33 -7.07 -11.32
C SER A 86 3.54 -7.46 -12.18
N ASP A 87 4.18 -6.51 -12.86
CA ASP A 87 5.38 -6.79 -13.66
C ASP A 87 6.60 -7.01 -12.76
N THR A 88 6.63 -6.33 -11.60
CA THR A 88 7.75 -6.38 -10.65
C THR A 88 7.43 -7.03 -9.31
N ASP A 89 6.18 -7.45 -9.08
CA ASP A 89 5.67 -7.97 -7.80
C ASP A 89 6.03 -7.01 -6.63
N SER A 90 5.64 -5.75 -6.78
CA SER A 90 5.98 -4.68 -5.84
C SER A 90 4.83 -3.73 -5.57
N LEU A 91 4.99 -2.87 -4.56
CA LEU A 91 4.04 -1.80 -4.26
C LEU A 91 4.64 -0.44 -4.63
N ALA A 92 3.83 0.42 -5.23
CA ALA A 92 4.20 1.78 -5.59
C ALA A 92 3.14 2.80 -5.14
N MET A 93 3.53 4.07 -5.06
CA MET A 93 2.64 5.20 -4.80
C MET A 93 2.96 6.35 -5.75
N PHE A 94 1.92 7.01 -6.26
CA PHE A 94 2.07 8.25 -7.03
C PHE A 94 2.43 9.43 -6.10
N ALA A 95 3.41 10.26 -6.48
CA ALA A 95 3.93 11.40 -5.70
C ALA A 95 3.74 12.75 -6.41
#